data_AF-A0A7V1M741-F1
#
_entry.id   AF-A0A7V1M741-F1
#
_cell.length_a   1.000
_cell.length_b   1.000
_cell.length_c   1.000
_cell.angle_alpha   90.00
_cell.angle_beta   90.00
_cell.angle_gamma   90.00
#
_symmetry.space_group_name_H-M   'P 1'
#
loop_
_entity.id
_entity.type
_entity.pdbx_description
1 polymer ?
#
loop_
_entity_poly.entity_id
_entity_poly.type
_entity_poly.pdbx_seq_one_letter_code
_entity_poly.pdbx_strand_id
1 'polypeptide(L)'
;MSCREAAVQTESRTKLDRALHLLADASEERAREAWEHLWAVSRPYLLRYLSTWLHNPDDREDVIQDASLRIWAFRNRFHNQGEQAWFAFIRRTAYHCMIDMRRRMVQETLSLDDIEEPEAAYIADTADSLAAAMLANELYLAANVLWLGLDAHLTPRMHQIHLLAAQLYYLHGKSWQEIVRLLAPSGVQIDRHTLDAWLTHTGVLRHLFYHVLYYSNDHLAGYLLQLPEPVTEEQIDDVVRCLSQGDLSCPPPPGVTTWDEAWLVLWRYRYALPPDKIRQRIDCPYRPAEMHSLLERFQQRMPFRKRMVQLLNRLEQAPGVDTEEVTSGAGLWQRLAFQYCYHDGLAHVDIYERILPAAECAGYHLTMGMLNVWLSNGRLVQRLARFYRQWKGEGDDAE
;
A
#
# COMPACT_ATOMS: atom_id res chain seq x y z
N MET A 1 -2.07 -34.89 13.18
CA MET A 1 -1.92 -34.07 14.39
C MET A 1 -1.42 -34.97 15.50
N SER A 2 -0.15 -34.83 15.84
CA SER A 2 0.56 -35.69 16.81
C SER A 2 0.28 -35.21 18.24
N CYS A 3 0.16 -36.10 19.23
CA CYS A 3 -0.09 -35.75 20.64
C CYS A 3 0.92 -34.72 21.22
N ARG A 4 2.12 -34.60 20.63
CA ARG A 4 3.10 -33.56 20.97
C ARG A 4 2.67 -32.15 20.56
N GLU A 5 2.02 -31.99 19.40
CA GLU A 5 1.55 -30.67 18.93
C GLU A 5 0.41 -30.15 19.80
N ALA A 6 -0.49 -31.05 20.23
CA ALA A 6 -1.60 -30.71 21.13
C ALA A 6 -1.11 -30.30 22.53
N ALA A 7 -0.08 -30.97 23.07
CA ALA A 7 0.51 -30.63 24.37
C ALA A 7 1.21 -29.27 24.37
N VAL A 8 2.00 -28.97 23.33
CA VAL A 8 2.70 -27.68 23.16
C VAL A 8 1.71 -26.52 22.99
N GLN A 9 0.63 -26.72 22.23
CA GLN A 9 -0.42 -25.70 22.08
C GLN A 9 -1.19 -25.44 23.38
N THR A 10 -1.39 -26.48 24.20
CA THR A 10 -2.08 -26.36 25.50
C THR A 10 -1.22 -25.65 26.55
N GLU A 11 0.08 -25.92 26.57
CA GLU A 11 1.05 -25.26 27.47
C GLU A 11 1.30 -23.79 27.08
N SER A 12 1.30 -23.47 25.78
CA SER A 12 1.42 -22.09 25.30
C SER A 12 0.20 -21.24 25.64
N ARG A 13 -1.02 -21.82 25.53
CA ARG A 13 -2.27 -21.15 25.90
C ARG A 13 -2.36 -20.83 27.40
N THR A 14 -1.90 -21.75 28.25
CA THR A 14 -1.89 -21.56 29.70
C THR A 14 -0.88 -20.50 30.16
N LYS A 15 0.23 -20.33 29.45
CA LYS A 15 1.21 -19.26 29.73
C LYS A 15 0.72 -17.88 29.32
N LEU A 16 0.01 -17.76 28.20
CA LEU A 16 -0.56 -16.50 27.74
C LEU A 16 -1.66 -15.98 28.67
N ASP A 17 -2.60 -16.85 29.06
CA ASP A 17 -3.70 -16.51 29.97
C ASP A 17 -3.17 -16.05 31.34
N ARG A 18 -2.16 -16.75 31.87
CA ARG A 18 -1.45 -16.35 33.09
C ARG A 18 -0.79 -14.98 32.95
N ALA A 19 -0.17 -14.69 31.81
CA ALA A 19 0.46 -13.39 31.57
C ALA A 19 -0.58 -12.26 31.48
N LEU A 20 -1.75 -12.50 30.89
CA LEU A 20 -2.86 -11.53 30.88
C LEU A 20 -3.35 -11.18 32.28
N HIS A 21 -3.40 -12.16 33.19
CA HIS A 21 -3.77 -11.93 34.59
C HIS A 21 -2.74 -11.11 35.37
N LEU A 22 -1.46 -11.20 35.01
CA LEU A 22 -0.35 -10.56 35.71
C LEU A 22 0.02 -9.17 35.15
N LEU A 23 -0.54 -8.77 34.00
CA LEU A 23 -0.20 -7.49 33.36
C LEU A 23 -0.55 -6.26 34.21
N ALA A 24 -1.63 -6.34 35.00
CA ALA A 24 -2.08 -5.28 35.90
C ALA A 24 -1.61 -5.48 37.36
N ASP A 25 -0.67 -6.40 37.61
CA ASP A 25 -0.15 -6.67 38.95
C ASP A 25 0.53 -5.43 39.55
N ALA A 26 0.36 -5.23 40.86
CA ALA A 26 0.96 -4.11 41.58
C ALA A 26 2.50 -4.22 41.66
N SER A 27 3.04 -5.44 41.56
CA SER A 27 4.46 -5.70 41.41
C SER A 27 4.89 -5.42 39.98
N GLU A 28 5.67 -4.35 39.80
CA GLU A 28 6.20 -3.96 38.49
C GLU A 28 7.06 -5.06 37.85
N GLU A 29 7.80 -5.82 38.65
CA GLU A 29 8.63 -6.93 38.19
C GLU A 29 7.79 -8.05 37.56
N ARG A 30 6.72 -8.47 38.23
CA ARG A 30 5.77 -9.47 37.69
C ARG A 30 5.01 -8.96 36.49
N ALA A 31 4.61 -7.69 36.49
CA ALA A 31 3.96 -7.07 35.35
C ALA A 31 4.92 -6.99 34.14
N ARG A 32 6.21 -6.76 34.37
CA ARG A 32 7.25 -6.71 33.32
C ARG A 32 7.49 -8.09 32.71
N GLU A 33 7.65 -9.14 33.52
CA GLU A 33 7.78 -10.52 33.02
C GLU A 33 6.55 -10.95 32.21
N ALA A 34 5.35 -10.63 32.71
CA ALA A 34 4.11 -10.89 32.00
C ALA A 34 4.03 -10.12 30.67
N TRP A 35 4.45 -8.85 30.69
CA TRP A 35 4.50 -8.01 29.50
C TRP A 35 5.47 -8.53 28.44
N GLU A 36 6.69 -8.93 28.82
CA GLU A 36 7.65 -9.51 27.88
C GLU A 36 7.07 -10.74 27.17
N HIS A 37 6.39 -11.60 27.92
CA HIS A 37 5.74 -12.78 27.35
C HIS A 37 4.57 -12.42 26.42
N LEU A 38 3.69 -11.50 26.85
CA LEU A 38 2.58 -11.02 26.02
C LEU A 38 3.07 -10.33 24.75
N TRP A 39 4.12 -9.52 24.87
CA TRP A 39 4.64 -8.72 23.77
C TRP A 39 5.36 -9.56 22.72
N ALA A 40 6.11 -10.60 23.15
CA ALA A 40 6.74 -11.55 22.25
C ALA A 40 5.73 -12.24 21.31
N VAL A 41 4.51 -12.51 21.79
CA VAL A 41 3.42 -13.11 20.99
C VAL A 41 2.65 -12.03 20.21
N SER A 42 2.47 -10.86 20.80
CA SER A 42 1.68 -9.75 20.22
C SER A 42 2.38 -9.06 19.06
N ARG A 43 3.71 -8.92 19.12
CA ARG A 43 4.48 -8.16 18.13
C ARG A 43 4.40 -8.76 16.71
N PRO A 44 4.62 -10.07 16.47
CA PRO A 44 4.45 -10.66 15.14
C PRO A 44 3.02 -10.51 14.61
N TYR A 45 2.03 -10.60 15.49
CA TYR A 45 0.62 -10.39 15.12
C TYR A 45 0.35 -8.95 14.67
N LEU A 46 0.88 -7.96 15.40
CA LEU A 46 0.75 -6.55 15.04
C LEU A 46 1.50 -6.20 13.75
N LEU A 47 2.68 -6.78 13.51
CA LEU A 47 3.42 -6.62 12.25
C LEU A 47 2.56 -7.02 11.05
N ARG A 48 1.98 -8.23 11.09
CA ARG A 48 1.08 -8.73 10.04
C ARG A 48 -0.24 -7.96 9.96
N TYR A 49 -0.74 -7.43 11.07
CA TYR A 49 -1.94 -6.60 11.04
C TYR A 49 -1.67 -5.26 10.37
N LEU A 50 -0.57 -4.59 10.74
CA LEU A 50 -0.23 -3.27 10.25
C LEU A 50 0.33 -3.29 8.82
N SER A 51 0.87 -4.41 8.34
CA SER A 51 1.32 -4.54 6.94
C SER A 51 0.21 -4.28 5.92
N THR A 52 -1.04 -4.52 6.30
CA THR A 52 -2.21 -4.21 5.46
C THR A 52 -2.45 -2.71 5.29
N TRP A 53 -1.82 -1.86 6.11
CA TRP A 53 -1.99 -0.40 6.11
C TRP A 53 -0.68 0.36 5.89
N LEU A 54 0.43 -0.15 6.41
CA LEU A 54 1.73 0.47 6.41
C LEU A 54 2.70 -0.44 5.70
N HIS A 55 3.08 -0.11 4.46
CA HIS A 55 3.99 -0.93 3.67
C HIS A 55 5.46 -0.70 4.04
N ASN A 56 5.79 0.48 4.58
CA ASN A 56 7.11 0.77 5.13
C ASN A 56 7.32 -0.02 6.45
N PRO A 57 8.36 -0.87 6.56
CA PRO A 57 8.66 -1.59 7.80
C PRO A 57 9.00 -0.68 8.98
N ASP A 58 9.65 0.46 8.74
CA ASP A 58 10.10 1.35 9.81
C ASP A 58 8.89 2.04 10.46
N ASP A 59 7.96 2.54 9.65
CA ASP A 59 6.68 3.10 10.13
C ASP A 59 5.87 2.06 10.92
N ARG A 60 5.91 0.78 10.51
CA ARG A 60 5.25 -0.30 11.27
C ARG A 60 5.90 -0.47 12.64
N GLU A 61 7.22 -0.53 12.70
CA GLU A 61 7.95 -0.69 13.97
C GLU A 61 7.74 0.52 14.89
N ASP A 62 7.72 1.74 14.36
CA ASP A 62 7.44 2.95 15.11
C ASP A 62 6.03 2.92 15.72
N VAL A 63 5.02 2.54 14.93
CA VAL A 63 3.64 2.38 15.41
C VAL A 63 3.53 1.27 16.46
N ILE A 64 4.23 0.16 16.28
CA ILE A 64 4.27 -0.95 17.23
C ILE A 64 4.92 -0.49 18.53
N GLN A 65 6.02 0.25 18.45
CA GLN A 65 6.70 0.83 19.60
C GLN A 65 5.79 1.82 20.34
N ASP A 66 5.15 2.75 19.63
CA ASP A 66 4.19 3.70 20.20
C ASP A 66 3.01 2.97 20.88
N ALA A 67 2.49 1.92 20.24
CA ALA A 67 1.45 1.08 20.84
C ALA A 67 1.93 0.36 22.10
N SER A 68 3.16 -0.16 22.07
CA SER A 68 3.79 -0.82 23.22
C SER A 68 3.87 0.10 24.43
N LEU A 69 4.32 1.34 24.22
CA LEU A 69 4.50 2.35 25.26
C LEU A 69 3.16 2.78 25.84
N ARG A 70 2.15 2.98 24.97
CA ARG A 70 0.78 3.33 25.42
C ARG A 70 0.17 2.21 26.24
N ILE A 71 0.25 0.95 25.78
CA ILE A 71 -0.33 -0.17 26.53
C ILE A 71 0.35 -0.31 27.89
N TRP A 72 1.69 -0.23 27.94
CA TRP A 72 2.43 -0.30 29.20
C TRP A 72 2.08 0.84 30.17
N ALA A 73 1.90 2.07 29.66
CA ALA A 73 1.50 3.23 30.45
C ALA A 73 0.09 3.07 31.05
N PHE A 74 -0.82 2.40 30.36
CA PHE A 74 -2.20 2.16 30.81
C PHE A 74 -2.43 0.78 31.46
N ARG A 75 -1.38 -0.02 31.69
CA ARG A 75 -1.49 -1.41 32.18
C ARG A 75 -2.27 -1.55 33.49
N ASN A 76 -2.18 -0.56 34.39
CA ASN A 76 -2.84 -0.59 35.70
C ASN A 76 -4.38 -0.52 35.59
N ARG A 77 -4.90 -0.14 34.42
CA ARG A 77 -6.35 -0.10 34.11
C ARG A 77 -6.80 -1.28 33.26
N PHE A 78 -5.87 -2.19 32.94
CA PHE A 78 -6.16 -3.35 32.12
C PHE A 78 -6.99 -4.36 32.91
N HIS A 79 -8.06 -4.84 32.28
CA HIS A 79 -8.90 -5.90 32.82
C HIS A 79 -8.83 -7.09 31.87
N ASN A 80 -8.40 -8.25 32.37
CA ASN A 80 -8.33 -9.45 31.56
C ASN A 80 -9.75 -9.87 31.12
N GLN A 81 -9.99 -9.89 29.81
CA GLN A 81 -11.23 -10.35 29.17
C GLN A 81 -10.95 -11.53 28.22
N GLY A 82 -9.79 -12.18 28.38
CA GLY A 82 -9.33 -13.28 27.55
C GLY A 82 -8.51 -12.86 26.34
N GLU A 83 -7.90 -13.86 25.71
CA GLU A 83 -6.96 -13.73 24.60
C GLU A 83 -7.53 -12.98 23.38
N GLN A 84 -8.78 -13.27 22.99
CA GLN A 84 -9.40 -12.60 21.83
C GLN A 84 -9.60 -11.10 22.09
N ALA A 85 -10.01 -10.74 23.30
CA ALA A 85 -10.17 -9.34 23.71
C ALA A 85 -8.82 -8.62 23.77
N TRP A 86 -7.76 -9.32 24.21
CA TRP A 86 -6.39 -8.81 24.15
C TRP A 86 -5.97 -8.45 22.73
N PHE A 87 -6.09 -9.37 21.77
CA PHE A 87 -5.71 -9.12 20.39
C PHE A 87 -6.55 -8.01 19.73
N ALA A 88 -7.83 -7.89 20.09
CA ALA A 88 -8.67 -6.77 19.65
C ALA A 88 -8.22 -5.43 20.25
N PHE A 89 -7.85 -5.42 21.53
CA PHE A 89 -7.37 -4.24 22.25
C PHE A 89 -6.03 -3.73 21.68
N ILE A 90 -5.04 -4.60 21.50
CA ILE A 90 -3.74 -4.20 20.95
C ILE A 90 -3.87 -3.74 19.50
N ARG A 91 -4.76 -4.38 18.70
CA ARG A 91 -5.07 -3.92 17.34
C ARG A 91 -5.64 -2.51 17.34
N ARG A 92 -6.63 -2.25 18.19
CA ARG A 92 -7.24 -0.91 18.30
C ARG A 92 -6.21 0.12 18.72
N THR A 93 -5.34 -0.22 19.65
CA THR A 93 -4.28 0.68 20.12
C THR A 93 -3.26 0.97 19.03
N ALA A 94 -2.75 -0.07 18.36
CA ALA A 94 -1.84 0.08 17.23
C ALA A 94 -2.47 0.85 16.07
N TYR A 95 -3.76 0.61 15.81
CA TYR A 95 -4.53 1.38 14.82
C TYR A 95 -4.56 2.86 15.19
N HIS A 96 -4.87 3.24 16.43
CA HIS A 96 -4.83 4.64 16.86
C HIS A 96 -3.43 5.26 16.76
N CYS A 97 -2.37 4.52 17.12
CA CYS A 97 -0.98 4.99 16.95
C CYS A 97 -0.65 5.23 15.47
N MET A 98 -1.07 4.34 14.58
CA MET A 98 -0.93 4.52 13.13
C MET A 98 -1.65 5.78 12.65
N ILE A 99 -2.84 6.06 13.17
CA ILE A 99 -3.57 7.29 12.83
C ILE A 99 -2.84 8.53 13.32
N ASP A 100 -2.35 8.51 14.56
CA ASP A 100 -1.59 9.64 15.10
C ASP A 100 -0.29 9.87 14.32
N MET A 101 0.37 8.80 13.87
CA MET A 101 1.51 8.89 12.96
C MET A 101 1.11 9.51 11.61
N ARG A 102 0.08 9.00 10.94
CA ARG A 102 -0.37 9.55 9.65
C ARG A 102 -0.84 11.00 9.77
N ARG A 103 -1.51 11.35 10.86
CA ARG A 103 -1.89 12.73 11.16
C ARG A 103 -0.66 13.62 11.27
N ARG A 104 0.37 13.20 12.03
CA ARG A 104 1.65 13.91 12.11
C ARG A 104 2.31 14.06 10.74
N MET A 105 2.39 12.99 9.95
CA MET A 105 2.98 13.05 8.59
C MET A 105 2.24 14.04 7.68
N VAL A 106 0.90 14.03 7.70
CA VAL A 106 0.08 14.97 6.92
C VAL A 106 0.28 16.40 7.44
N GLN A 107 0.30 16.60 8.75
CA GLN A 107 0.55 17.91 9.35
C GLN A 107 1.95 18.43 9.00
N GLU A 108 3.00 17.63 9.11
CA GLU A 108 4.38 17.97 8.71
C GLU A 108 4.46 18.29 7.22
N THR A 109 3.73 17.54 6.38
CA THR A 109 3.71 17.77 4.93
C THR A 109 2.97 19.07 4.56
N LEU A 110 1.95 19.45 5.34
CA LEU A 110 1.18 20.69 5.16
C LEU A 110 1.82 21.90 5.86
N SER A 111 2.60 21.65 6.92
CA SER A 111 3.28 22.65 7.75
C SER A 111 4.65 22.94 7.18
N LEU A 112 4.69 23.88 6.24
CA LEU A 112 5.92 24.60 5.95
C LEU A 112 5.93 25.83 6.85
N ASP A 113 7.06 26.07 7.49
CA ASP A 113 7.31 27.07 8.55
C ASP A 113 7.10 28.56 8.16
N ASP A 114 6.30 28.85 7.13
CA ASP A 114 6.03 30.20 6.61
C ASP A 114 4.52 30.52 6.49
N ILE A 115 3.66 29.91 7.32
CA ILE A 115 2.20 30.07 7.24
C ILE A 115 1.68 30.85 8.45
N GLU A 116 0.94 31.94 8.21
CA GLU A 116 0.37 32.79 9.27
C GLU A 116 -0.61 32.01 10.18
N GLU A 117 -0.62 32.28 11.49
CA GLU A 117 -1.47 31.62 12.51
C GLU A 117 -2.95 31.35 12.13
N PRO A 118 -3.69 32.25 11.44
CA PRO A 118 -5.07 31.96 11.02
C PRO A 118 -5.18 30.82 9.98
N GLU A 119 -4.16 30.59 9.16
CA GLU A 119 -4.12 29.49 8.19
C GLU A 119 -3.71 28.16 8.84
N ALA A 120 -3.01 28.19 9.99
CA ALA A 120 -2.63 27.00 10.74
C ALA A 120 -3.85 26.21 11.28
N ALA A 121 -4.90 26.90 11.73
CA ALA A 121 -6.14 26.26 12.17
C ALA A 121 -6.87 25.55 11.00
N TYR A 122 -6.85 26.15 9.81
CA TYR A 122 -7.40 25.56 8.59
C TYR A 122 -6.59 24.32 8.15
N ILE A 123 -5.26 24.35 8.31
CA ILE A 123 -4.38 23.22 8.00
C ILE A 123 -4.62 22.06 8.97
N ALA A 124 -4.78 22.34 10.27
CA ALA A 124 -5.08 21.32 11.27
C ALA A 124 -6.42 20.62 10.99
N ASP A 125 -7.49 21.37 10.70
CA ASP A 125 -8.79 20.84 10.30
C ASP A 125 -8.73 20.02 9.00
N THR A 126 -7.93 20.50 8.04
CA THR A 126 -7.68 19.79 6.78
C THR A 126 -6.97 18.46 7.01
N ALA A 127 -5.94 18.44 7.85
CA ALA A 127 -5.19 17.24 8.22
C ALA A 127 -6.08 16.22 8.95
N ASP A 128 -6.93 16.69 9.86
CA ASP A 128 -7.86 15.84 10.61
C ASP A 128 -8.93 15.23 9.69
N SER A 129 -9.48 16.02 8.76
CA SER A 129 -10.44 15.55 7.75
C SER A 129 -9.81 14.53 6.79
N LEU A 130 -8.57 14.77 6.36
CA LEU A 130 -7.81 13.85 5.51
C LEU A 130 -7.50 12.54 6.23
N ALA A 131 -7.03 12.59 7.48
CA ALA A 131 -6.76 11.40 8.28
C ALA A 131 -8.04 10.58 8.51
N ALA A 132 -9.18 11.24 8.78
CA ALA A 132 -10.50 10.62 8.89
C ALA A 132 -11.00 10.01 7.56
N ALA A 133 -10.73 10.64 6.42
CA ALA A 133 -11.09 10.10 5.11
C ALA A 133 -10.18 8.94 4.68
N MET A 134 -8.89 8.97 5.05
CA MET A 134 -7.97 7.84 4.87
C MET A 134 -8.41 6.62 5.68
N LEU A 135 -8.89 6.87 6.91
CA LEU A 135 -9.49 5.89 7.80
C LEU A 135 -10.71 5.19 7.18
N ALA A 136 -11.48 5.89 6.36
CA ALA A 136 -12.70 5.39 5.74
C ALA A 136 -12.49 4.84 4.30
N ASN A 137 -11.26 4.78 3.78
CA ASN A 137 -10.95 4.55 2.36
C ASN A 137 -11.59 5.54 1.36
N GLU A 138 -12.31 6.54 1.85
CA GLU A 138 -12.98 7.55 1.03
C GLU A 138 -11.98 8.48 0.34
N LEU A 139 -10.80 8.70 0.95
CA LEU A 139 -9.79 9.55 0.35
C LEU A 139 -9.21 8.95 -0.95
N TYR A 140 -9.02 7.63 -1.00
CA TYR A 140 -8.54 6.96 -2.21
C TYR A 140 -9.61 6.93 -3.30
N LEU A 141 -10.89 6.86 -2.92
CA LEU A 141 -11.99 7.03 -3.87
C LEU A 141 -12.01 8.46 -4.41
N ALA A 142 -11.92 9.48 -3.55
CA ALA A 142 -11.85 10.87 -3.95
C ALA A 142 -10.64 11.13 -4.88
N ALA A 143 -9.50 10.49 -4.60
CA ALA A 143 -8.33 10.53 -5.48
C ALA A 143 -8.59 9.91 -6.85
N ASN A 144 -9.33 8.79 -6.91
CA ASN A 144 -9.73 8.18 -8.18
C ASN A 144 -10.71 9.08 -8.95
N VAL A 145 -11.70 9.68 -8.28
CA VAL A 145 -12.64 10.62 -8.90
C VAL A 145 -11.89 11.84 -9.44
N LEU A 146 -11.08 12.50 -8.60
CA LEU A 146 -10.36 13.72 -8.96
C LEU A 146 -9.36 13.52 -10.11
N TRP A 147 -8.52 12.49 -10.03
CA TRP A 147 -7.38 12.35 -10.93
C TRP A 147 -7.58 11.34 -12.05
N LEU A 148 -8.35 10.28 -11.81
CA LEU A 148 -8.69 9.35 -12.88
C LEU A 148 -9.93 9.83 -13.64
N GLY A 149 -10.76 10.70 -13.04
CA GLY A 149 -12.00 11.17 -13.66
C GLY A 149 -13.10 10.12 -13.59
N LEU A 150 -13.15 9.37 -12.50
CA LEU A 150 -14.29 8.50 -12.23
C LEU A 150 -15.55 9.34 -11.96
N ASP A 151 -16.71 8.82 -12.33
CA ASP A 151 -18.00 9.48 -12.08
C ASP A 151 -18.29 9.60 -10.58
N ALA A 152 -18.35 10.82 -10.07
CA ALA A 152 -18.54 11.14 -8.65
C ALA A 152 -19.88 10.66 -8.07
N HIS A 153 -20.88 10.40 -8.93
CA HIS A 153 -22.22 9.97 -8.52
C HIS A 153 -22.36 8.44 -8.38
N LEU A 154 -21.35 7.69 -8.83
CA LEU A 154 -21.36 6.24 -8.72
C LEU A 154 -20.90 5.77 -7.35
N THR A 155 -21.48 4.67 -6.89
CA THR A 155 -21.03 4.02 -5.65
C THR A 155 -19.65 3.35 -5.86
N PRO A 156 -18.86 3.15 -4.78
CA PRO A 156 -17.59 2.43 -4.86
C PRO A 156 -17.71 1.06 -5.53
N ARG A 157 -18.82 0.37 -5.29
CA ARG A 157 -19.15 -0.94 -5.89
C ARG A 157 -19.32 -0.83 -7.41
N MET A 158 -19.98 0.21 -7.90
CA MET A 158 -20.15 0.41 -9.34
C MET A 158 -18.82 0.69 -10.04
N HIS A 159 -17.94 1.49 -9.43
CA HIS A 159 -16.58 1.67 -9.95
C HIS A 159 -15.79 0.36 -10.04
N GLN A 160 -15.91 -0.52 -9.04
CA GLN A 160 -15.29 -1.85 -9.08
C GLN A 160 -15.86 -2.73 -10.20
N ILE A 161 -17.18 -2.67 -10.43
CA ILE A 161 -17.83 -3.41 -11.53
C ILE A 161 -17.35 -2.90 -12.88
N HIS A 162 -17.26 -1.58 -13.07
CA HIS A 162 -16.76 -0.99 -14.33
C HIS A 162 -15.29 -1.38 -14.57
N LEU A 163 -14.45 -1.32 -13.53
CA LEU A 163 -13.06 -1.76 -13.62
C LEU A 163 -12.97 -3.25 -13.98
N LEU A 164 -13.74 -4.11 -13.31
CA LEU A 164 -13.74 -5.55 -13.57
C LEU A 164 -14.20 -5.84 -15.01
N ALA A 165 -15.20 -5.12 -15.51
CA ALA A 165 -15.63 -5.21 -16.92
C ALA A 165 -14.47 -4.87 -17.87
N ALA A 166 -13.77 -3.76 -17.61
CA ALA A 166 -12.60 -3.35 -18.40
C ALA A 166 -11.46 -4.37 -18.33
N GLN A 167 -11.19 -4.95 -17.15
CA GLN A 167 -10.19 -6.01 -17.00
C GLN A 167 -10.59 -7.28 -17.78
N LEU A 168 -11.83 -7.74 -17.68
CA LEU A 168 -12.30 -8.93 -18.40
C LEU A 168 -12.21 -8.72 -19.92
N TYR A 169 -12.54 -7.54 -20.41
CA TYR A 169 -12.47 -7.21 -21.83
C TYR A 169 -11.02 -7.03 -22.29
N TYR A 170 -10.32 -6.03 -21.78
CA TYR A 170 -8.99 -5.63 -22.25
C TYR A 170 -7.87 -6.52 -21.73
N LEU A 171 -8.01 -7.14 -20.55
CA LEU A 171 -6.94 -7.98 -20.01
C LEU A 171 -7.08 -9.46 -20.34
N HIS A 172 -8.32 -9.95 -20.38
CA HIS A 172 -8.64 -11.36 -20.52
C HIS A 172 -9.31 -11.71 -21.87
N GLY A 173 -9.57 -10.74 -22.74
CA GLY A 173 -10.13 -10.97 -24.07
C GLY A 173 -11.52 -11.60 -24.06
N LYS A 174 -12.31 -11.35 -23.02
CA LYS A 174 -13.67 -11.90 -22.89
C LYS A 174 -14.64 -11.19 -23.83
N SER A 175 -15.56 -11.96 -24.40
CA SER A 175 -16.66 -11.41 -25.18
C SER A 175 -17.67 -10.69 -24.29
N TRP A 176 -18.46 -9.76 -24.86
CA TRP A 176 -19.50 -9.05 -24.12
C TRP A 176 -20.49 -10.00 -23.43
N GLN A 177 -20.84 -11.12 -24.09
CA GLN A 177 -21.75 -12.14 -23.54
C GLN A 177 -21.17 -12.81 -22.30
N GLU A 178 -19.87 -13.16 -22.35
CA GLU A 178 -19.18 -13.73 -21.20
C GLU A 178 -19.08 -12.74 -20.04
N ILE A 179 -18.78 -11.46 -20.35
CA ILE A 179 -18.68 -10.41 -19.33
C ILE A 179 -20.02 -10.22 -18.63
N VAL A 180 -21.13 -10.06 -19.38
CA VAL A 180 -22.47 -9.93 -18.80
C VAL A 180 -22.81 -11.14 -17.93
N ARG A 181 -22.48 -12.36 -18.37
CA ARG A 181 -22.68 -13.58 -17.58
C ARG A 181 -21.86 -13.59 -16.29
N LEU A 182 -20.59 -13.18 -16.35
CA LEU A 182 -19.69 -13.13 -15.19
C LEU A 182 -20.08 -12.04 -14.19
N LEU A 183 -20.64 -10.92 -14.68
CA LEU A 183 -21.08 -9.81 -13.84
C LEU A 183 -22.53 -9.95 -13.36
N ALA A 184 -23.33 -10.87 -13.90
CA ALA A 184 -24.72 -11.08 -13.48
C ALA A 184 -24.92 -11.25 -11.96
N PRO A 185 -24.04 -11.96 -11.20
CA PRO A 185 -24.16 -12.06 -9.74
C PRO A 185 -24.05 -10.73 -9.00
N SER A 186 -23.55 -9.67 -9.65
CA SER A 186 -23.53 -8.33 -9.07
C SER A 186 -24.92 -7.73 -8.89
N GLY A 187 -25.95 -8.26 -9.57
CA GLY A 187 -27.31 -7.74 -9.54
C GLY A 187 -27.52 -6.50 -10.42
N VAL A 188 -26.49 -6.05 -11.14
CA VAL A 188 -26.60 -4.96 -12.11
C VAL A 188 -27.11 -5.51 -13.45
N GLN A 189 -28.12 -4.85 -14.01
CA GLN A 189 -28.58 -5.16 -15.36
C GLN A 189 -27.62 -4.52 -16.37
N ILE A 190 -26.95 -5.35 -17.15
CA ILE A 190 -25.93 -4.92 -18.12
C ILE A 190 -26.37 -5.40 -19.49
N ASP A 191 -26.63 -4.45 -20.39
CA ASP A 191 -26.76 -4.73 -21.81
C ASP A 191 -25.48 -4.33 -22.56
N ARG A 192 -25.44 -4.63 -23.86
CA ARG A 192 -24.27 -4.33 -24.68
C ARG A 192 -23.95 -2.83 -24.75
N HIS A 193 -24.96 -1.99 -24.87
CA HIS A 193 -24.78 -0.55 -24.98
C HIS A 193 -24.17 0.03 -23.70
N THR A 194 -24.69 -0.39 -22.54
CA THR A 194 -24.19 -0.01 -21.22
C THR A 194 -22.74 -0.45 -21.05
N LEU A 195 -22.41 -1.69 -21.44
CA LEU A 195 -21.04 -2.18 -21.38
C LEU A 195 -20.10 -1.39 -22.31
N ASP A 196 -20.51 -1.14 -23.55
CA ASP A 196 -19.70 -0.38 -24.52
C ASP A 196 -19.43 1.05 -24.01
N ALA A 197 -20.42 1.70 -23.37
CA ALA A 197 -20.24 2.99 -22.72
C ALA A 197 -19.23 2.94 -21.55
N TRP A 198 -19.25 1.89 -20.73
CA TRP A 198 -18.27 1.74 -19.65
C TRP A 198 -16.86 1.51 -20.17
N LEU A 199 -16.71 0.70 -21.22
CA LEU A 199 -15.42 0.34 -21.81
C LEU A 199 -14.76 1.51 -22.55
N THR A 200 -15.54 2.48 -23.02
CA THR A 200 -15.04 3.68 -23.70
C THR A 200 -14.88 4.88 -22.77
N HIS A 201 -15.39 4.81 -21.53
CA HIS A 201 -15.30 5.92 -20.58
C HIS A 201 -13.84 6.18 -20.14
N THR A 202 -13.33 7.38 -20.44
CA THR A 202 -11.94 7.79 -20.17
C THR A 202 -11.51 7.51 -18.73
N GLY A 203 -12.38 7.78 -17.75
CA GLY A 203 -12.07 7.51 -16.34
C GLY A 203 -11.96 6.03 -15.97
N VAL A 204 -12.76 5.16 -16.61
CA VAL A 204 -12.68 3.70 -16.40
C VAL A 204 -11.38 3.18 -17.01
N LEU A 205 -11.02 3.68 -18.19
CA LEU A 205 -9.75 3.35 -18.82
C LEU A 205 -8.55 3.82 -17.99
N ARG A 206 -8.54 5.08 -17.49
CA ARG A 206 -7.48 5.53 -16.56
C ARG A 206 -7.42 4.69 -15.29
N HIS A 207 -8.56 4.21 -14.79
CA HIS A 207 -8.61 3.29 -13.65
C HIS A 207 -8.01 1.92 -13.96
N LEU A 208 -8.25 1.38 -15.16
CA LEU A 208 -7.57 0.19 -15.66
C LEU A 208 -6.05 0.40 -15.75
N PHE A 209 -5.60 1.51 -16.33
CA PHE A 209 -4.17 1.84 -16.42
C PHE A 209 -3.53 1.93 -15.03
N TYR A 210 -4.17 2.65 -14.11
CA TYR A 210 -3.72 2.73 -12.73
C TYR A 210 -3.53 1.34 -12.11
N HIS A 211 -4.51 0.45 -12.24
CA HIS A 211 -4.43 -0.91 -11.70
C HIS A 211 -3.37 -1.81 -12.35
N VAL A 212 -3.05 -1.58 -13.63
CA VAL A 212 -2.04 -2.36 -14.36
C VAL A 212 -0.63 -1.85 -14.10
N LEU A 213 -0.48 -0.55 -13.86
CA LEU A 213 0.81 0.12 -13.69
C LEU A 213 1.24 0.24 -12.23
N TYR A 214 0.29 0.31 -11.30
CA TYR A 214 0.60 0.36 -9.89
C TYR A 214 1.10 -1.00 -9.38
N TYR A 215 2.33 -0.98 -8.87
CA TYR A 215 2.95 -2.08 -8.14
C TYR A 215 3.35 -1.58 -6.76
N SER A 216 2.77 -2.15 -5.69
CA SER A 216 3.27 -1.94 -4.32
C SER A 216 4.71 -2.45 -4.18
N ASN A 217 5.37 -2.11 -3.07
CA ASN A 217 6.74 -2.55 -2.80
C ASN A 217 6.89 -4.07 -2.81
N ASP A 218 5.99 -4.79 -2.13
CA ASP A 218 5.99 -6.25 -2.12
C ASP A 218 5.70 -6.83 -3.51
N HIS A 219 4.74 -6.26 -4.26
CA HIS A 219 4.41 -6.75 -5.59
C HIS A 219 5.58 -6.54 -6.57
N LEU A 220 6.25 -5.40 -6.52
CA LEU A 220 7.43 -5.13 -7.35
C LEU A 220 8.59 -6.06 -6.99
N ALA A 221 8.86 -6.26 -5.70
CA ALA A 221 9.89 -7.19 -5.25
C ALA A 221 9.57 -8.63 -5.71
N GLY A 222 8.33 -9.10 -5.51
CA GLY A 222 7.91 -10.43 -5.96
C GLY A 222 7.97 -10.61 -7.48
N TYR A 223 7.63 -9.57 -8.24
CA TYR A 223 7.79 -9.56 -9.70
C TYR A 223 9.26 -9.74 -10.10
N LEU A 224 10.18 -8.99 -9.47
CA LEU A 224 11.61 -9.10 -9.75
C LEU A 224 12.18 -10.46 -9.30
N LEU A 225 11.67 -11.03 -8.22
CA LEU A 225 12.00 -12.38 -7.76
C LEU A 225 11.30 -13.49 -8.57
N GLN A 226 10.42 -13.14 -9.52
CA GLN A 226 9.59 -14.05 -10.32
C GLN A 226 8.78 -15.03 -9.45
N LEU A 227 8.18 -14.53 -8.38
CA LEU A 227 7.25 -15.31 -7.57
C LEU A 227 5.93 -15.55 -8.34
N PRO A 228 5.18 -16.62 -8.02
CA PRO A 228 3.90 -16.89 -8.66
C PRO A 228 2.90 -15.75 -8.43
N GLU A 229 2.25 -15.30 -9.51
CA GLU A 229 1.21 -14.26 -9.46
C GLU A 229 -0.17 -14.86 -9.07
N PRO A 230 -1.00 -14.14 -8.28
CA PRO A 230 -0.72 -12.85 -7.68
C PRO A 230 0.29 -12.97 -6.53
N VAL A 231 1.27 -12.06 -6.48
CA VAL A 231 2.24 -12.01 -5.38
C VAL A 231 1.53 -11.67 -4.08
N THR A 232 1.67 -12.52 -3.07
CA THR A 232 1.16 -12.30 -1.71
C THR A 232 2.27 -11.89 -0.75
N GLU A 233 1.90 -11.20 0.32
CA GLU A 233 2.83 -10.85 1.39
C GLU A 233 3.49 -12.08 2.01
N GLU A 234 2.72 -13.15 2.22
CA GLU A 234 3.21 -14.43 2.77
C GLU A 234 4.33 -15.03 1.91
N GLN A 235 4.20 -14.98 0.58
CA GLN A 235 5.25 -15.47 -0.32
C GLN A 235 6.56 -14.68 -0.15
N ILE A 236 6.47 -13.36 0.05
CA ILE A 236 7.64 -12.49 0.25
C ILE A 236 8.26 -12.72 1.64
N ASP A 237 7.43 -12.89 2.67
CA ASP A 237 7.88 -13.22 4.03
C ASP A 237 8.60 -14.57 4.09
N ASP A 238 8.14 -15.54 3.30
CA ASP A 238 8.81 -16.83 3.17
C ASP A 238 10.21 -16.69 2.59
N VAL A 239 10.41 -15.81 1.59
CA VAL A 239 11.74 -15.51 1.04
C VAL A 239 12.63 -14.87 2.12
N VAL A 240 12.11 -13.91 2.88
CA VAL A 240 12.87 -13.26 3.98
C VAL A 240 13.26 -14.25 5.06
N ARG A 241 12.36 -15.18 5.39
CA ARG A 241 12.61 -16.24 6.38
C ARG A 241 13.71 -17.18 5.91
N CYS A 242 13.67 -17.63 4.66
CA CYS A 242 14.72 -18.48 4.09
C CYS A 242 16.09 -17.77 4.08
N LEU A 243 16.12 -16.50 3.66
CA LEU A 243 17.32 -15.67 3.67
C LEU A 243 17.91 -15.53 5.08
N SER A 244 17.06 -15.34 6.09
CA SER A 244 17.49 -15.14 7.49
C SER A 244 17.99 -16.42 8.15
N GLN A 245 17.45 -17.58 7.75
CA GLN A 245 17.84 -18.88 8.32
C GLN A 245 19.13 -19.42 7.71
N GLY A 246 19.58 -18.85 6.58
CA GLY A 246 20.76 -19.34 5.85
C GLY A 246 20.60 -20.80 5.39
N ASP A 247 19.36 -21.23 5.14
CA ASP A 247 19.07 -22.61 4.78
C ASP A 247 19.51 -22.88 3.33
N LEU A 248 20.74 -23.39 3.18
CA LEU A 248 21.35 -23.76 1.90
C LEU A 248 20.58 -24.85 1.15
N SER A 249 19.60 -25.51 1.77
CA SER A 249 18.74 -26.50 1.09
C SER A 249 17.64 -25.84 0.25
N CYS A 250 17.31 -24.58 0.53
CA CYS A 250 16.32 -23.82 -0.23
C CYS A 250 17.00 -23.07 -1.40
N PRO A 251 16.64 -23.34 -2.67
CA PRO A 251 17.18 -22.58 -3.78
C PRO A 251 16.69 -21.12 -3.75
N PRO A 252 17.47 -20.18 -4.29
CA PRO A 252 17.02 -18.79 -4.39
C PRO A 252 15.80 -18.67 -5.31
N PRO A 253 15.00 -17.58 -5.19
CA PRO A 253 13.83 -17.38 -6.04
C PRO A 253 14.18 -17.38 -7.54
N PRO A 254 13.26 -17.81 -8.43
CA PRO A 254 13.56 -18.01 -9.86
C PRO A 254 14.05 -16.75 -10.60
N GLY A 255 13.70 -15.57 -10.10
CA GLY A 255 14.11 -14.29 -10.67
C GLY A 255 15.55 -13.90 -10.39
N VAL A 256 16.30 -14.65 -9.58
CA VAL A 256 17.67 -14.35 -9.18
C VAL A 256 18.53 -15.62 -9.19
N THR A 257 19.84 -15.43 -9.21
CA THR A 257 20.82 -16.54 -9.26
C THR A 257 21.39 -16.89 -7.90
N THR A 258 21.38 -15.95 -6.95
CA THR A 258 21.93 -16.13 -5.60
C THR A 258 21.00 -15.55 -4.54
N TRP A 259 21.17 -15.98 -3.30
CA TRP A 259 20.48 -15.38 -2.15
C TRP A 259 20.92 -13.93 -1.89
N ASP A 260 22.16 -13.56 -2.23
CA ASP A 260 22.61 -12.17 -2.17
C ASP A 260 21.84 -11.28 -3.17
N GLU A 261 21.48 -11.80 -4.35
CA GLU A 261 20.66 -11.07 -5.32
C GLU A 261 19.23 -10.89 -4.78
N ALA A 262 18.68 -11.93 -4.13
CA ALA A 262 17.39 -11.83 -3.43
C ALA A 262 17.43 -10.79 -2.30
N TRP A 263 18.50 -10.79 -1.50
CA TRP A 263 18.75 -9.81 -0.45
C TRP A 263 18.71 -8.39 -1.01
N LEU A 264 19.40 -8.12 -2.12
CA LEU A 264 19.43 -6.79 -2.74
C LEU A 264 18.04 -6.37 -3.24
N VAL A 265 17.27 -7.28 -3.85
CA VAL A 265 15.90 -6.99 -4.30
C VAL A 265 15.00 -6.62 -3.12
N LEU A 266 15.08 -7.37 -2.02
CA LEU A 266 14.27 -7.10 -0.82
C LEU A 266 14.61 -5.74 -0.22
N TRP A 267 15.89 -5.43 0.00
CA TRP A 267 16.29 -4.13 0.55
C TRP A 267 15.95 -2.97 -0.37
N ARG A 268 16.22 -3.10 -1.67
CA ARG A 268 15.98 -2.02 -2.63
C ARG A 268 14.50 -1.75 -2.90
N TYR A 269 13.69 -2.80 -3.05
CA TYR A 269 12.33 -2.67 -3.59
C TYR A 269 11.22 -2.98 -2.59
N ARG A 270 11.39 -3.99 -1.72
CA ARG A 270 10.43 -4.27 -0.64
C ARG A 270 10.52 -3.22 0.45
N TYR A 271 11.73 -2.98 0.93
CA TYR A 271 11.99 -2.02 2.01
C TYR A 271 12.27 -0.60 1.50
N ALA A 272 12.34 -0.41 0.18
CA ALA A 272 12.53 0.88 -0.46
C ALA A 272 13.81 1.63 0.01
N LEU A 273 14.88 0.92 0.38
CA LEU A 273 16.13 1.58 0.77
C LEU A 273 16.85 2.14 -0.46
N PRO A 274 17.35 3.39 -0.40
CA PRO A 274 18.26 3.93 -1.40
C PRO A 274 19.57 3.14 -1.46
N PRO A 275 20.24 3.06 -2.63
CA PRO A 275 21.51 2.35 -2.79
C PRO A 275 22.58 2.78 -1.79
N ASP A 276 22.63 4.07 -1.45
CA ASP A 276 23.59 4.60 -0.48
C ASP A 276 23.37 4.04 0.94
N LYS A 277 22.11 3.86 1.35
CA LYS A 277 21.76 3.25 2.64
C LYS A 277 22.01 1.76 2.66
N ILE A 278 21.75 1.06 1.55
CA ILE A 278 22.06 -0.37 1.42
C ILE A 278 23.56 -0.63 1.62
N ARG A 279 24.43 0.21 1.03
CA ARG A 279 25.89 0.10 1.20
C ARG A 279 26.38 0.34 2.62
N GLN A 280 25.67 1.14 3.41
CA GLN A 280 26.03 1.43 4.79
C GLN A 280 25.71 0.28 5.75
N ARG A 281 24.99 -0.75 5.27
CA ARG A 281 24.63 -1.89 6.10
C ARG A 281 25.82 -2.82 6.33
N ILE A 282 25.94 -3.33 7.55
CA ILE A 282 27.01 -4.24 7.97
C ILE A 282 26.95 -5.58 7.22
N ASP A 283 25.74 -6.01 6.84
CA ASP A 283 25.45 -7.26 6.13
C ASP A 283 25.46 -7.12 4.61
N CYS A 284 25.90 -5.98 4.05
CA CYS A 284 25.93 -5.79 2.59
C CYS A 284 27.02 -6.66 1.94
N PRO A 285 26.67 -7.61 1.05
CA PRO A 285 27.65 -8.54 0.47
C PRO A 285 28.38 -7.94 -0.74
N TYR A 286 28.04 -6.72 -1.18
CA TYR A 286 28.46 -6.18 -2.48
C TYR A 286 29.47 -5.05 -2.39
N ARG A 287 30.40 -5.03 -3.35
CA ARG A 287 31.20 -3.83 -3.64
C ARG A 287 30.38 -2.81 -4.44
N PRO A 288 30.74 -1.51 -4.41
CA PRO A 288 29.96 -0.47 -5.09
C PRO A 288 29.70 -0.71 -6.58
N ALA A 289 30.72 -1.16 -7.33
CA ALA A 289 30.59 -1.43 -8.77
C ALA A 289 29.66 -2.62 -9.07
N GLU A 290 29.77 -3.69 -8.26
CA GLU A 290 28.95 -4.90 -8.40
C GLU A 290 27.48 -4.59 -8.11
N MET A 291 27.21 -3.88 -7.01
CA MET A 291 25.87 -3.46 -6.64
C MET A 291 25.25 -2.57 -7.72
N HIS A 292 26.02 -1.64 -8.29
CA HIS A 292 25.54 -0.76 -9.36
C HIS A 292 25.12 -1.55 -10.60
N SER A 293 25.98 -2.44 -11.11
CA SER A 293 25.64 -3.29 -12.26
C SER A 293 24.44 -4.20 -12.00
N LEU A 294 24.28 -4.69 -10.76
CA LEU A 294 23.11 -5.46 -10.34
C LEU A 294 21.82 -4.64 -10.38
N LEU A 295 21.85 -3.43 -9.82
CA LEU A 295 20.70 -2.53 -9.80
C LEU A 295 20.28 -2.11 -11.21
N GLU A 296 21.23 -1.85 -12.12
CA GLU A 296 20.93 -1.60 -13.54
C GLU A 296 20.21 -2.79 -14.19
N ARG A 297 20.67 -4.02 -13.92
CA ARG A 297 19.99 -5.24 -14.43
C ARG A 297 18.56 -5.36 -13.90
N PHE A 298 18.32 -5.05 -12.63
CA PHE A 298 16.96 -5.08 -12.06
C PHE A 298 16.08 -3.95 -12.60
N GLN A 299 16.64 -2.76 -12.82
CA GLN A 299 15.93 -1.63 -13.41
C GLN A 299 15.43 -1.96 -14.83
N GLN A 300 16.25 -2.63 -15.65
CA GLN A 300 15.86 -3.08 -17.00
C GLN A 300 14.73 -4.13 -16.98
N ARG A 301 14.54 -4.84 -15.86
CA ARG A 301 13.51 -5.86 -15.67
C ARG A 301 12.23 -5.33 -15.06
N MET A 302 12.14 -4.04 -14.75
CA MET A 302 10.92 -3.46 -14.18
C MET A 302 9.71 -3.62 -15.11
N PRO A 303 8.50 -3.84 -14.54
CA PRO A 303 7.33 -4.20 -15.33
C PRO A 303 6.74 -3.03 -16.13
N PHE A 304 6.98 -1.78 -15.71
CA PHE A 304 6.19 -0.61 -16.08
C PHE A 304 6.11 -0.36 -17.61
N ARG A 305 7.26 -0.35 -18.29
CA ARG A 305 7.33 -0.21 -19.76
C ARG A 305 6.60 -1.34 -20.46
N LYS A 306 6.87 -2.58 -20.08
CA LYS A 306 6.26 -3.77 -20.70
C LYS A 306 4.74 -3.78 -20.50
N ARG A 307 4.26 -3.46 -19.29
CA ARG A 307 2.84 -3.38 -18.96
C ARG A 307 2.12 -2.28 -19.73
N MET A 308 2.73 -1.10 -19.85
CA MET A 308 2.19 0.00 -20.64
C MET A 308 2.02 -0.39 -22.12
N VAL A 309 3.08 -0.91 -22.75
CA VAL A 309 3.04 -1.33 -24.17
C VAL A 309 1.98 -2.41 -24.39
N GLN A 310 1.90 -3.40 -23.50
CA GLN A 310 0.87 -4.45 -23.58
C GLN A 310 -0.55 -3.88 -23.51
N LEU A 311 -0.77 -2.88 -22.65
CA LEU A 311 -2.09 -2.27 -22.49
C LEU A 311 -2.45 -1.40 -23.70
N LEU A 312 -1.54 -0.53 -24.16
CA LEU A 312 -1.75 0.31 -25.35
C LEU A 312 -2.09 -0.52 -26.58
N ASN A 313 -1.31 -1.57 -26.86
CA ASN A 313 -1.56 -2.47 -28.00
C ASN A 313 -2.96 -3.11 -27.97
N ARG A 314 -3.54 -3.32 -26.78
CA ARG A 314 -4.89 -3.90 -26.65
C ARG A 314 -5.98 -2.86 -26.80
N LEU A 315 -5.74 -1.62 -26.39
CA LEU A 315 -6.71 -0.53 -26.53
C LEU A 315 -6.73 0.05 -27.94
N GLU A 316 -5.60 0.11 -28.64
CA GLU A 316 -5.53 0.55 -30.04
C GLU A 316 -6.38 -0.33 -30.99
N GLN A 317 -6.61 -1.58 -30.60
CA GLN A 317 -7.45 -2.52 -31.35
C GLN A 317 -8.95 -2.36 -31.03
N ALA A 318 -9.30 -1.55 -30.02
CA ALA A 318 -10.66 -1.41 -29.54
C ALA A 318 -11.36 -0.20 -30.18
N PRO A 319 -12.58 -0.38 -30.72
CA PRO A 319 -13.31 0.71 -31.35
C PRO A 319 -13.76 1.76 -30.32
N GLY A 320 -13.64 3.03 -30.68
CA GLY A 320 -14.15 4.16 -29.87
C GLY A 320 -13.28 4.55 -28.68
N VAL A 321 -12.06 4.04 -28.59
CA VAL A 321 -11.11 4.38 -27.53
C VAL A 321 -10.05 5.35 -28.06
N ASP A 322 -9.93 6.51 -27.42
CA ASP A 322 -8.83 7.45 -27.63
C ASP A 322 -7.75 7.23 -26.56
N THR A 323 -6.68 6.51 -26.91
CA THR A 323 -5.57 6.22 -25.99
C THR A 323 -4.75 7.46 -25.63
N GLU A 324 -4.71 8.46 -26.51
CA GLU A 324 -4.02 9.72 -26.27
C GLU A 324 -4.78 10.52 -25.20
N GLU A 325 -6.11 10.60 -25.29
CA GLU A 325 -6.94 11.26 -24.27
C GLU A 325 -6.75 10.62 -22.89
N VAL A 326 -6.69 9.29 -22.83
CA VAL A 326 -6.51 8.55 -21.57
C VAL A 326 -5.17 8.88 -20.91
N THR A 327 -4.09 9.00 -21.69
CA THR A 327 -2.71 8.98 -21.17
C THR A 327 -1.96 10.32 -21.21
N SER A 328 -2.37 11.27 -22.04
CA SER A 328 -1.76 12.60 -22.16
C SER A 328 -2.02 13.50 -20.94
N GLY A 329 -3.11 13.25 -20.21
CA GLY A 329 -3.46 14.00 -19.01
C GLY A 329 -2.55 13.70 -17.82
N ALA A 330 -2.25 14.72 -17.01
CA ALA A 330 -1.47 14.55 -15.77
C ALA A 330 -2.16 13.68 -14.70
N GLY A 331 -3.47 13.44 -14.82
CA GLY A 331 -4.29 12.78 -13.80
C GLY A 331 -3.82 11.37 -13.42
N LEU A 332 -3.63 10.48 -14.40
CA LEU A 332 -3.13 9.11 -14.16
C LEU A 332 -1.80 9.13 -13.39
N TRP A 333 -0.89 10.01 -13.81
CA TRP A 333 0.46 10.14 -13.24
C TRP A 333 0.45 10.74 -11.84
N GLN A 334 -0.39 11.75 -11.60
CA GLN A 334 -0.62 12.34 -10.27
C GLN A 334 -1.22 11.31 -9.32
N ARG A 335 -2.15 10.47 -9.79
CA ARG A 335 -2.74 9.41 -8.97
C ARG A 335 -1.73 8.33 -8.56
N LEU A 336 -0.86 7.92 -9.49
CA LEU A 336 0.24 6.98 -9.20
C LEU A 336 1.25 7.60 -8.23
N ALA A 337 1.67 8.84 -8.47
CA ALA A 337 2.59 9.56 -7.58
C ALA A 337 2.00 9.73 -6.18
N PHE A 338 0.72 10.06 -6.07
CA PHE A 338 0.01 10.14 -4.80
C PHE A 338 0.03 8.80 -4.07
N GLN A 339 -0.29 7.70 -4.76
CA GLN A 339 -0.23 6.36 -4.15
C GLN A 339 1.16 6.08 -3.62
N TYR A 340 2.19 6.21 -4.45
CA TYR A 340 3.54 5.87 -4.06
C TYR A 340 4.10 6.72 -2.92
N CYS A 341 3.77 8.02 -2.89
CA CYS A 341 4.25 8.93 -1.86
C CYS A 341 3.56 8.67 -0.52
N TYR A 342 2.22 8.63 -0.51
CA TYR A 342 1.45 8.68 0.74
C TYR A 342 1.02 7.31 1.26
N HIS A 343 1.03 6.28 0.41
CA HIS A 343 0.72 4.91 0.81
C HIS A 343 1.99 4.05 0.95
N ASP A 344 2.91 4.13 -0.01
CA ASP A 344 4.13 3.31 -0.01
C ASP A 344 5.35 4.00 0.62
N GLY A 345 5.25 5.32 0.92
CA GLY A 345 6.32 6.08 1.57
C GLY A 345 7.59 6.23 0.71
N LEU A 346 7.47 6.17 -0.62
CA LEU A 346 8.64 6.18 -1.50
C LEU A 346 9.26 7.56 -1.64
N ALA A 347 10.60 7.59 -1.72
CA ALA A 347 11.32 8.80 -2.09
C ALA A 347 10.99 9.21 -3.54
N HIS A 348 11.00 10.52 -3.84
CA HIS A 348 10.60 11.02 -5.16
C HIS A 348 11.39 10.38 -6.32
N VAL A 349 12.67 10.06 -6.12
CA VAL A 349 13.49 9.40 -7.13
C VAL A 349 12.98 7.99 -7.44
N ASP A 350 12.52 7.25 -6.43
CA ASP A 350 11.96 5.91 -6.59
C ASP A 350 10.59 5.96 -7.28
N ILE A 351 9.78 6.96 -6.93
CA ILE A 351 8.50 7.22 -7.59
C ILE A 351 8.74 7.51 -9.08
N TYR A 352 9.73 8.36 -9.38
CA TYR A 352 10.10 8.70 -10.75
C TYR A 352 10.55 7.48 -11.54
N GLU A 353 11.40 6.62 -10.96
CA GLU A 353 11.85 5.36 -11.59
C GLU A 353 10.69 4.40 -11.92
N ARG A 354 9.62 4.38 -11.11
CA ARG A 354 8.44 3.55 -11.37
C ARG A 354 7.53 4.13 -12.44
N ILE A 355 7.34 5.45 -12.46
CA ILE A 355 6.36 6.09 -13.35
C ILE A 355 6.95 6.40 -14.73
N LEU A 356 8.18 6.91 -14.79
CA LEU A 356 8.79 7.41 -16.03
C LEU A 356 8.74 6.40 -17.19
N PRO A 357 9.11 5.11 -17.02
CA PRO A 357 9.17 4.19 -18.16
C PRO A 357 7.81 3.98 -18.83
N ALA A 358 6.72 4.02 -18.05
CA ALA A 358 5.37 3.93 -18.56
C ALA A 358 4.91 5.26 -19.19
N ALA A 359 5.23 6.40 -18.56
CA ALA A 359 4.91 7.72 -19.07
C ALA A 359 5.53 7.99 -20.45
N GLU A 360 6.81 7.67 -20.63
CA GLU A 360 7.50 7.79 -21.93
C GLU A 360 6.83 6.97 -23.03
N CYS A 361 6.39 5.74 -22.71
CA CYS A 361 5.70 4.88 -23.68
C CYS A 361 4.33 5.43 -24.08
N ALA A 362 3.67 6.13 -23.16
CA ALA A 362 2.41 6.82 -23.41
C ALA A 362 2.59 8.21 -24.07
N GLY A 363 3.82 8.63 -24.37
CA GLY A 363 4.08 9.97 -24.91
C GLY A 363 3.92 11.10 -23.89
N TYR A 364 3.79 10.79 -22.59
CA TYR A 364 3.70 11.79 -21.54
C TYR A 364 5.10 12.23 -21.07
N HIS A 365 5.41 13.52 -21.19
CA HIS A 365 6.69 14.08 -20.77
C HIS A 365 6.72 14.35 -19.26
N LEU A 366 6.98 13.30 -18.46
CA LEU A 366 7.21 13.44 -17.02
C LEU A 366 8.66 13.89 -16.76
N THR A 367 8.85 14.92 -15.94
CA THR A 367 10.16 15.32 -15.44
C THR A 367 10.22 15.22 -13.91
N MET A 368 11.42 15.04 -13.36
CA MET A 368 11.63 15.06 -11.91
C MET A 368 11.19 16.39 -11.28
N GLY A 369 11.36 17.51 -12.00
CA GLY A 369 10.89 18.83 -11.56
C GLY A 369 9.37 18.87 -11.40
N MET A 370 8.61 18.30 -12.33
CA MET A 370 7.15 18.20 -12.22
C MET A 370 6.73 17.33 -11.05
N LEU A 371 7.39 16.19 -10.84
CA LEU A 371 7.10 15.29 -9.73
C LEU A 371 7.35 15.98 -8.38
N ASN A 372 8.49 16.66 -8.24
CA ASN A 372 8.79 17.47 -7.07
C ASN A 372 7.71 18.53 -6.84
N VAL A 373 7.29 19.25 -7.88
CA VAL A 373 6.22 20.24 -7.76
C VAL A 373 4.90 19.62 -7.28
N TRP A 374 4.57 18.39 -7.68
CA TRP A 374 3.35 17.72 -7.21
C TRP A 374 3.43 17.31 -5.74
N LEU A 375 4.56 16.74 -5.33
CA LEU A 375 4.70 16.08 -4.03
C LEU A 375 5.23 17.01 -2.93
N SER A 376 6.07 17.99 -3.27
CA SER A 376 6.54 18.99 -2.32
C SER A 376 5.39 19.82 -1.78
N ASN A 377 5.51 20.23 -0.52
CA ASN A 377 4.60 21.14 0.15
C ASN A 377 3.15 20.61 0.23
N GLY A 378 2.97 19.28 0.15
CA GLY A 378 1.65 18.67 0.23
C GLY A 378 0.68 19.08 -0.87
N ARG A 379 1.15 19.58 -2.02
CA ARG A 379 0.23 20.17 -3.02
C ARG A 379 -0.82 19.19 -3.54
N LEU A 380 -0.47 17.93 -3.81
CA LEU A 380 -1.47 16.91 -4.16
C LEU A 380 -2.47 16.68 -3.03
N VAL A 381 -2.03 16.64 -1.78
CA VAL A 381 -2.88 16.46 -0.60
C VAL A 381 -3.82 17.66 -0.41
N GLN A 382 -3.32 18.89 -0.53
CA GLN A 382 -4.12 20.10 -0.46
C GLN A 382 -5.19 20.14 -1.56
N ARG A 383 -4.83 19.79 -2.79
CA ARG A 383 -5.76 19.71 -3.91
C ARG A 383 -6.83 18.65 -3.68
N LEU A 384 -6.44 17.48 -3.18
CA LEU A 384 -7.37 16.40 -2.85
C LEU A 384 -8.31 16.79 -1.69
N ALA A 385 -7.80 17.43 -0.65
CA ALA A 385 -8.61 17.89 0.47
C ALA A 385 -9.62 18.97 0.09
N ARG A 386 -9.22 19.89 -0.80
CA ARG A 386 -10.14 20.90 -1.35
C ARG A 386 -11.25 20.23 -2.15
N PHE A 387 -10.88 19.29 -3.03
CA PHE A 387 -11.85 18.52 -3.80
C PHE A 387 -12.79 17.72 -2.90
N TYR A 388 -12.25 16.98 -1.92
CA TYR A 388 -13.04 16.15 -1.02
C TYR A 388 -14.07 16.96 -0.23
N ARG A 389 -13.70 18.16 0.25
CA ARG A 389 -14.65 19.07 0.94
C ARG A 389 -15.77 19.55 0.02
N GLN A 390 -15.46 19.89 -1.23
CA GLN A 390 -16.47 20.26 -2.22
C GLN A 390 -17.40 19.07 -2.52
N TRP A 391 -16.82 17.92 -2.78
CA TRP A 391 -17.55 16.69 -3.09
C TRP A 391 -18.45 16.21 -1.95
N LYS A 392 -18.06 16.42 -0.68
CA LYS A 392 -18.90 16.13 0.49
C LYS A 392 -19.92 17.24 0.77
N GLY A 393 -19.53 18.52 0.63
CA GLY A 393 -20.42 19.66 0.85
C GLY A 393 -21.59 19.70 -0.14
N GLU A 394 -21.37 19.30 -1.39
CA GLU A 394 -22.44 19.11 -2.38
C GLU A 394 -23.45 18.01 -2.01
N GLY A 395 -23.09 17.12 -1.07
CA GLY A 395 -23.99 16.08 -0.54
C GLY A 395 -24.89 16.55 0.60
N ASP A 396 -24.49 17.58 1.36
CA ASP A 396 -25.25 18.10 2.51
C ASP A 396 -26.28 19.16 2.10
N ASP A 397 -26.08 19.85 0.96
CA ASP A 397 -27.07 20.80 0.40
C ASP A 397 -28.20 20.10 -0.40
N ALA A 398 -28.19 18.75 -0.44
CA ALA A 398 -29.14 17.93 -1.19
C ALA A 398 -30.15 17.15 -0.30
N GLU A 399 -30.16 17.38 1.02
CA GLU A 399 -31.24 17.00 1.95
C GLU A 399 -32.04 18.23 2.39
#